data_AF-A0A7Y5C6G7-F1
#
_entry.id   AF-A0A7Y5C6G7-F1
#
_cell.length_a   1.000
_cell.length_b   1.000
_cell.length_c   1.000
_cell.angle_alpha   90.00
_cell.angle_beta   90.00
_cell.angle_gamma   90.00
#
_symmetry.space_group_name_H-M   'P 1'
#
loop_
_entity.id
_entity.type
_entity.pdbx_description
1 polymer ?
#
loop_
_entity_poly.entity_id
_entity_poly.type
_entity_poly.pdbx_seq_one_letter_code
_entity_poly.pdbx_strand_id
1 'polypeptide(L)'
;MRRRSSEVARQAEAVALLKSLAAVPVCPITRELVMDAVELRHRFQISYWDAAIIAAARQMGCDTIYSEDLNAGQNYDGVTVVNPFAASATP
;
A
#
# COMPACT_ATOMS: atom_id res chain seq x y z
N MET A 1 -3.55 -31.72 21.57
CA MET A 1 -4.71 -30.80 21.70
C MET A 1 -4.34 -29.33 22.03
N ARG A 2 -3.06 -28.91 22.06
CA ARG A 2 -2.63 -27.55 22.47
C ARG A 2 -2.39 -26.53 21.33
N ARG A 3 -2.18 -26.99 20.08
CA ARG A 3 -1.90 -26.11 18.93
C ARG A 3 -3.12 -25.36 18.38
N ARG A 4 -4.31 -25.96 18.45
CA ARG A 4 -5.54 -25.37 17.90
C ARG A 4 -6.01 -24.13 18.68
N SER A 5 -5.79 -24.11 19.99
CA SER A 5 -6.21 -22.99 20.86
C SER A 5 -5.33 -21.75 20.68
N SER A 6 -4.02 -21.91 20.41
CA SER A 6 -3.11 -20.78 20.15
C SER A 6 -3.35 -20.15 18.77
N GLU A 7 -3.74 -20.94 17.78
CA GLU A 7 -4.04 -20.46 16.42
C GLU A 7 -5.33 -19.64 16.39
N VAL A 8 -6.37 -20.10 17.11
CA VAL A 8 -7.62 -19.34 17.27
C VAL A 8 -7.40 -18.02 18.02
N ALA A 9 -6.56 -18.01 19.06
CA ALA A 9 -6.21 -16.78 19.77
C ALA A 9 -5.49 -15.76 18.86
N ARG A 10 -4.55 -16.24 18.04
CA ARG A 10 -3.84 -15.41 17.05
C ARG A 10 -4.77 -14.88 15.97
N GLN A 11 -5.74 -15.67 15.53
CA GLN A 11 -6.76 -15.23 14.57
C GLN A 11 -7.65 -14.13 15.16
N ALA A 12 -8.06 -14.26 16.43
CA ALA A 12 -8.87 -13.25 17.11
C ALA A 12 -8.12 -11.92 17.27
N GLU A 13 -6.84 -11.97 17.61
CA GLU A 13 -5.96 -10.80 17.70
C GLU A 13 -5.79 -10.12 16.33
N ALA A 14 -5.54 -10.90 15.26
CA ALA A 14 -5.44 -10.37 13.90
C ALA A 14 -6.74 -9.66 13.47
N VAL A 15 -7.91 -10.24 13.77
CA VAL A 15 -9.20 -9.61 13.47
C VAL A 15 -9.40 -8.32 14.28
N ALA A 16 -8.96 -8.27 15.54
CA ALA A 16 -9.03 -7.05 16.35
C ALA A 16 -8.17 -5.93 15.76
N LEU A 17 -6.98 -6.24 15.26
CA LEU A 17 -6.11 -5.30 14.57
C LEU A 17 -6.74 -4.82 13.25
N LEU A 18 -7.32 -5.71 12.44
CA LEU A 18 -8.02 -5.31 11.22
C LEU A 18 -9.19 -4.37 11.51
N LYS A 19 -9.91 -4.58 12.63
CA LYS A 19 -10.98 -3.68 13.06
C LYS A 19 -10.47 -2.31 13.50
N SER A 20 -9.29 -2.21 14.11
CA SER A 20 -8.73 -0.90 14.47
C SER A 20 -8.32 -0.11 13.23
N LEU A 21 -7.93 -0.78 12.15
CA LEU A 21 -7.63 -0.17 10.85
C LEU A 21 -8.88 0.25 10.07
N ALA A 22 -10.08 -0.18 10.48
CA ALA A 22 -11.33 0.14 9.76
C ALA A 22 -11.67 1.64 9.75
N ALA A 23 -11.03 2.45 10.59
CA ALA A 23 -11.15 3.91 10.55
C ALA A 23 -10.39 4.55 9.37
N VAL A 24 -9.45 3.82 8.75
CA VAL A 24 -8.69 4.29 7.60
C VAL A 24 -9.50 4.05 6.32
N PRO A 25 -9.66 5.04 5.44
CA PRO A 25 -10.35 4.84 4.16
C PRO A 25 -9.66 3.77 3.30
N VAL A 26 -10.46 2.93 2.63
CA VAL A 26 -9.97 1.86 1.74
C VAL A 26 -10.46 2.13 0.33
N CYS A 27 -9.54 2.08 -0.65
CA CYS A 27 -9.87 2.17 -2.06
C CYS A 27 -10.34 0.80 -2.60
N PRO A 28 -11.55 0.68 -3.17
CA PRO A 28 -11.97 -0.54 -3.86
C PRO A 28 -11.16 -0.77 -5.15
N ILE A 29 -10.87 -2.03 -5.46
CA ILE A 29 -10.31 -2.39 -6.77
C ILE A 29 -11.46 -2.41 -7.78
N THR A 30 -11.54 -1.36 -8.59
CA THR A 30 -12.51 -1.23 -9.69
C THR A 30 -11.85 -1.56 -11.03
N ARG A 31 -12.66 -1.76 -12.08
CA ARG A 31 -12.14 -1.93 -13.44
C ARG A 31 -11.31 -0.71 -13.86
N GLU A 32 -11.78 0.48 -13.52
CA GLU A 32 -11.13 1.75 -13.85
C GLU A 32 -9.76 1.84 -13.19
N LEU A 33 -9.64 1.41 -11.94
CA LEU A 33 -8.35 1.30 -11.23
C LEU A 33 -7.41 0.31 -11.90
N VAL A 34 -7.91 -0.86 -12.30
CA VAL A 34 -7.09 -1.87 -12.98
C VAL A 34 -6.55 -1.33 -14.31
N MET A 35 -7.35 -0.59 -15.07
CA MET A 35 -6.89 0.01 -16.33
C MET A 35 -5.83 1.09 -16.11
N ASP A 36 -6.04 1.99 -15.15
CA ASP A 36 -5.04 3.02 -14.78
C ASP A 36 -3.73 2.38 -14.29
N ALA A 37 -3.81 1.30 -13.50
CA ALA A 37 -2.65 0.55 -13.06
C ALA A 37 -1.87 -0.08 -14.23
N VAL A 38 -2.55 -0.59 -15.26
CA VAL A 38 -1.89 -1.14 -16.47
C VAL A 38 -1.15 -0.02 -17.23
N GLU A 39 -1.75 1.16 -17.35
CA GLU A 39 -1.13 2.32 -17.99
C GLU A 39 0.10 2.81 -17.21
N LEU A 40 -0.03 2.98 -15.89
CA LEU A 40 1.06 3.36 -15.00
C LEU A 40 2.20 2.35 -15.01
N ARG A 41 1.88 1.04 -14.99
CA ARG A 41 2.86 -0.04 -15.11
C ARG A 41 3.67 0.11 -16.39
N HIS A 42 3.01 0.31 -17.53
CA HIS A 42 3.69 0.46 -18.81
C HIS A 42 4.51 1.75 -18.87
N ARG A 43 4.01 2.85 -18.31
CA ARG A 43 4.71 4.14 -18.33
C ARG A 43 5.94 4.16 -17.44
N PHE A 44 5.83 3.65 -16.21
CA PHE A 44 6.88 3.75 -15.19
C PHE A 44 7.71 2.48 -15.05
N GLN A 45 7.40 1.41 -15.79
CA GLN A 45 8.14 0.14 -15.80
C GLN A 45 8.30 -0.48 -14.40
N ILE A 46 7.23 -0.42 -13.61
CA ILE A 46 7.13 -0.97 -12.25
C ILE A 46 6.31 -2.26 -12.24
N SER A 47 6.19 -2.92 -11.08
CA SER A 47 5.30 -4.09 -10.96
C SER A 47 3.83 -3.66 -11.11
N TYR A 48 2.96 -4.61 -11.47
CA TYR A 48 1.51 -4.33 -11.50
C TYR A 48 0.97 -3.91 -10.13
N TRP A 49 1.46 -4.53 -9.05
CA TRP A 49 0.98 -4.25 -7.70
C TRP A 49 1.36 -2.83 -7.25
N ASP A 50 2.58 -2.40 -7.54
CA ASP A 50 3.01 -1.02 -7.25
C ASP A 50 2.20 -0.01 -8.06
N ALA A 51 1.96 -0.30 -9.34
CA ALA A 51 1.13 0.54 -10.19
C ALA A 51 -0.32 0.63 -9.69
N ALA A 52 -0.88 -0.46 -9.16
CA ALA A 52 -2.21 -0.47 -8.56
C ALA A 52 -2.28 0.36 -7.27
N ILE A 53 -1.23 0.34 -6.44
CA ILE A 53 -1.13 1.20 -5.26
C ILE A 53 -1.05 2.68 -5.66
N ILE A 54 -0.27 3.01 -6.69
CA ILE A 54 -0.21 4.38 -7.23
C ILE A 54 -1.56 4.82 -7.81
N ALA A 55 -2.23 3.97 -8.60
CA ALA A 55 -3.56 4.26 -9.13
C ALA A 55 -4.58 4.52 -8.00
N ALA A 56 -4.58 3.68 -6.96
CA ALA A 56 -5.42 3.86 -5.78
C ALA A 56 -5.14 5.19 -5.07
N ALA A 57 -3.87 5.52 -4.85
CA ALA A 57 -3.47 6.79 -4.24
C ALA A 57 -3.97 7.99 -5.06
N ARG A 58 -3.81 7.96 -6.39
CA ARG A 58 -4.32 8.99 -7.31
C ARG A 58 -5.84 9.14 -7.21
N GLN A 59 -6.59 8.03 -7.23
CA GLN A 59 -8.06 8.06 -7.11
C GLN A 59 -8.56 8.58 -5.77
N MET A 60 -7.80 8.35 -4.70
CA MET A 60 -8.10 8.87 -3.36
C MET A 60 -7.64 10.33 -3.17
N GLY A 61 -6.98 10.93 -4.17
CA GLY A 61 -6.44 12.29 -4.07
C GLY A 61 -5.21 12.40 -3.17
N CYS A 62 -4.51 11.29 -2.91
CA CYS A 62 -3.26 11.29 -2.17
C CYS A 62 -2.13 11.81 -3.05
N ASP A 63 -1.27 12.66 -2.50
CA ASP A 63 -0.06 13.18 -3.16
C ASP A 63 1.22 12.44 -2.73
N THR A 64 1.12 11.55 -1.74
CA THR A 64 2.26 10.88 -1.11
C THR A 64 1.98 9.40 -0.88
N ILE A 65 2.95 8.54 -1.22
CA ILE A 65 2.99 7.12 -0.84
C ILE A 65 4.18 6.88 0.08
N TYR A 66 3.95 6.19 1.20
CA TYR A 66 5.04 5.68 2.02
C TYR A 66 5.38 4.25 1.60
N SER A 67 6.62 4.02 1.14
CA SER A 67 7.06 2.70 0.69
C SER A 67 8.59 2.57 0.80
N GLU A 68 9.05 1.37 1.17
CA GLU A 68 10.47 1.01 1.15
C GLU A 68 10.93 0.43 -0.19
N ASP A 69 10.00 -0.16 -0.95
CA ASP A 69 10.29 -0.87 -2.20
C ASP A 69 10.26 0.06 -3.42
N LEU A 70 9.41 1.09 -3.39
CA LEU A 70 9.34 2.08 -4.46
C LEU A 70 10.51 3.07 -4.36
N ASN A 71 10.90 3.63 -5.52
CA ASN A 71 12.00 4.60 -5.60
C ASN A 71 11.67 5.86 -4.80
N ALA A 72 12.37 6.08 -3.68
CA ALA A 72 12.20 7.24 -2.83
C ALA A 72 12.46 8.55 -3.60
N GLY A 73 11.58 9.54 -3.42
CA GLY A 73 11.62 10.83 -4.09
C GLY A 73 11.09 10.82 -5.54
N GLN A 74 10.80 9.66 -6.12
CA GLN A 74 10.20 9.60 -7.46
C GLN A 74 8.74 10.06 -7.42
N ASN A 75 8.34 10.84 -8.43
CA ASN A 75 6.96 11.23 -8.66
C ASN A 75 6.33 10.33 -9.75
N TYR A 76 5.21 9.69 -9.41
CA TYR A 76 4.41 8.86 -10.29
C TYR A 76 3.08 9.56 -10.57
N ASP A 77 3.09 10.47 -11.55
CA ASP A 77 1.91 11.24 -11.98
C ASP A 77 1.18 11.96 -10.84
N GLY A 78 1.93 12.77 -10.09
CA GLY A 78 1.42 13.58 -8.99
C GLY A 78 1.59 12.94 -7.62
N VAL A 79 1.94 11.64 -7.55
CA VAL A 79 2.17 10.94 -6.28
C VAL A 79 3.66 10.77 -6.03
N THR A 80 4.16 11.36 -4.95
CA THR A 80 5.58 11.30 -4.57
C THR A 80 5.81 10.19 -3.55
N VAL A 81 6.86 9.40 -3.74
CA VAL A 81 7.22 8.33 -2.80
C VAL A 81 8.14 8.86 -1.71
N VAL A 82 7.81 8.54 -0.45
CA VAL A 82 8.65 8.79 0.72
C VAL A 82 9.00 7.44 1.34
N ASN A 83 10.29 7.15 1.50
CA ASN A 83 10.71 5.99 2.27
C ASN A 83 10.73 6.37 3.76
N PRO A 84 9.84 5.80 4.61
CA PRO A 84 9.74 6.17 6.03
C PRO A 84 10.97 5.75 6.84
N PHE A 85 11.84 4.90 6.30
CA PHE A 85 13.06 4.41 6.95
C PHE A 85 14.33 5.12 6.46
N ALA A 86 14.23 6.05 5.51
CA ALA A 86 15.39 6.77 4.97
C ALA A 86 16.08 7.69 6.02
N ALA A 87 15.38 8.05 7.09
CA ALA A 87 15.89 8.92 8.16
C ALA A 87 16.31 8.15 9.43
N SER A 88 17.15 7.12 9.27
CA SER A 88 17.83 6.46 10.40
C SER A 88 19.34 6.31 10.23
N ALA A 89 19.97 7.12 9.37
CA ALA A 89 21.42 7.27 9.33
C ALA A 89 21.83 8.61 9.97
N THR A 90 21.76 8.67 11.31
CA THR A 90 22.61 9.61 12.05
C THR A 90 23.99 8.95 12.17
N PRO A 91 25.08 9.65 11.82
CA PRO A 91 26.45 9.09 11.85
C PRO A 91 26.89 8.61 13.24
#